data_AF-A0AA48I5M8-F1
#
_entry.id   AF-A0AA48I5M8-F1
#
_cell.length_a   1.000
_cell.length_b   1.000
_cell.length_c   1.000
_cell.angle_alpha   90.00
_cell.angle_beta   90.00
_cell.angle_gamma   90.00
#
_symmetry.space_group_name_H-M   'P 1'
#
loop_
_entity.id
_entity.type
_entity.pdbx_description
1 polymer ?
#
loop_
_entity_poly.entity_id
_entity_poly.type
_entity_poly.pdbx_seq_one_letter_code
_entity_poly.pdbx_strand_id
1 'polypeptide(L)'
;MCEMVYLDNNSKIISSVLKENILRMKKDFGETADFVLREIKISEIDAAVVSLDGMTNRDLVIQSVLNRICNINIPGTASEKYEYIKSGIITATEHIESDDYDQILNMLMAGFTILALDKVKFMLILSSPGYSCRSIAEPSSEIMQRDSREGFIEVANINITLLRRRFKTPKLMFESISFGSVSKTLGYLCYLTDKVSQSVLNEVRRKLKKVNLETVLASGYLTPYLEEENDLSLFSSVGMSERPDTVAGKIAEGRIAILIDGTPNVLIIPYLFVEYFQSLDDYSMKPYFASFIRWVKYIAFFVSVLLPSLYVGLATFNPEVFPSQLLSKIALAVGTTPFSLVLETTIILFMYEIMREAGLRLPKPVGHAVSIVGGLVIGQTAVTSGLIGSPTLMVVALTAICSYVIPALYESMAFLRLILIIVAGFTGVWGTVLVFCAVLINICSKTNYGIPFTAPISPFSLLGMRDVLIRAGWKFLSKKENTVQKMPGSNI
;
A
#
# COMPACT_ATOMS: atom_id res chain seq x y z
N MET A 1 1.02 44.69 -23.76
CA MET A 1 1.38 43.84 -24.92
C MET A 1 2.44 42.87 -24.44
N CYS A 2 2.01 41.80 -23.77
CA CYS A 2 2.85 40.69 -23.33
C CYS A 2 2.67 39.60 -24.39
N GLU A 3 3.71 39.34 -25.17
CA GLU A 3 3.73 38.18 -26.06
C GLU A 3 3.93 36.92 -25.22
N MET A 4 2.88 36.10 -25.17
CA MET A 4 3.00 34.69 -24.79
C MET A 4 3.80 33.99 -25.89
N VAL A 5 5.07 33.71 -25.60
CA VAL A 5 5.90 32.83 -26.42
C VAL A 5 5.32 31.43 -26.32
N TYR A 6 4.79 30.93 -27.43
CA TYR A 6 4.39 29.54 -27.60
C TYR A 6 5.62 28.65 -27.43
N LEU A 7 5.68 27.92 -26.31
CA LEU A 7 6.66 26.85 -26.12
C LEU A 7 6.23 25.65 -26.98
N ASP A 8 7.00 25.40 -28.03
CA ASP A 8 6.86 24.22 -28.88
C ASP A 8 7.25 22.98 -28.04
N ASN A 9 6.27 22.32 -27.42
CA ASN A 9 6.46 21.21 -26.46
C ASN A 9 7.12 19.95 -27.07
N ASN A 10 7.56 19.97 -28.33
CA ASN A 10 8.05 18.81 -29.08
C ASN A 10 9.53 18.89 -29.50
N SER A 11 10.27 19.95 -29.15
CA SER A 11 11.71 19.93 -29.37
C SER A 11 12.39 19.00 -28.35
N LYS A 12 13.00 17.93 -28.83
CA LYS A 12 13.89 17.07 -28.02
C LYS A 12 15.14 17.81 -27.54
N ILE A 13 15.49 18.89 -28.23
CA ILE A 13 16.72 19.64 -28.01
C ILE A 13 16.49 20.72 -26.95
N ILE A 14 17.44 20.88 -26.04
CA ILE A 14 17.42 21.94 -25.03
C ILE A 14 17.62 23.34 -25.63
N SER A 15 17.00 24.34 -25.02
CA SER A 15 17.19 25.74 -25.41
C SER A 15 18.53 26.25 -24.90
N SER A 16 19.11 27.24 -25.59
CA SER A 16 20.30 27.95 -25.09
C SER A 16 19.97 28.90 -23.92
N VAL A 17 18.70 29.19 -23.68
CA VAL A 17 18.24 30.09 -22.60
C VAL A 17 17.93 29.26 -21.36
N LEU A 18 18.68 29.48 -20.28
CA LEU A 18 18.54 28.70 -19.05
C LEU A 18 17.13 28.79 -18.46
N LYS A 19 16.53 29.98 -18.47
CA LYS A 19 15.19 30.23 -17.90
C LYS A 19 14.11 29.38 -18.57
N GLU A 20 14.23 29.14 -19.88
CA GLU A 20 13.27 28.32 -20.63
C GLU A 20 13.36 26.85 -20.21
N ASN A 21 14.57 26.33 -20.08
CA ASN A 21 14.82 24.96 -19.63
C ASN A 21 14.35 24.74 -18.17
N ILE A 22 14.61 25.71 -17.29
CA ILE A 22 14.13 25.68 -15.89
C ILE A 22 12.60 25.64 -15.86
N LEU A 23 11.94 26.47 -16.66
CA LEU A 23 10.48 26.53 -16.71
C LEU A 23 9.87 25.24 -17.27
N ARG A 24 10.53 24.63 -18.27
CA ARG A 24 10.16 23.31 -18.80
C ARG A 24 10.26 22.22 -17.72
N MET A 25 11.39 22.16 -17.00
CA MET A 25 11.56 21.19 -15.91
C MET A 25 10.55 21.42 -14.76
N LYS A 26 10.34 22.67 -14.33
CA LYS A 26 9.33 22.99 -13.30
C LYS A 26 7.91 22.59 -13.73
N LYS A 27 7.59 22.71 -15.03
CA LYS A 27 6.30 22.28 -15.57
C LYS A 27 6.15 20.75 -15.57
N ASP A 28 7.20 20.01 -15.91
CA ASP A 28 7.16 18.55 -15.98
C ASP A 28 7.10 17.89 -14.59
N PHE A 29 7.87 18.41 -13.63
CA PHE A 29 7.92 17.90 -12.25
C PHE A 29 6.83 18.49 -11.34
N GLY A 30 6.16 19.56 -11.78
CA GLY A 30 5.18 20.30 -10.96
C GLY A 30 5.75 20.72 -9.61
N GLU A 31 4.88 20.77 -8.59
CA GLU A 31 5.23 21.03 -7.20
C GLU A 31 5.52 19.74 -6.41
N THR A 32 6.37 18.85 -6.93
CA THR A 32 6.77 17.64 -6.22
C THR A 32 7.83 17.95 -5.16
N ALA A 33 7.71 17.34 -3.98
CA ALA A 33 8.57 17.62 -2.83
C ALA A 33 10.03 17.15 -3.01
N ASP A 34 10.28 16.17 -3.89
CA ASP A 34 11.61 15.60 -4.11
C ASP A 34 12.41 16.27 -5.23
N PHE A 35 11.82 17.23 -5.96
CA PHE A 35 12.53 17.96 -7.02
C PHE A 35 13.25 19.18 -6.45
N VAL A 36 14.58 19.18 -6.52
CA VAL A 36 15.42 20.26 -6.04
C VAL A 36 16.06 20.98 -7.22
N LEU A 37 15.72 22.26 -7.35
CA LEU A 37 16.31 23.16 -8.32
C LEU A 37 16.95 24.34 -7.59
N ARG A 38 18.26 24.51 -7.77
CA ARG A 38 19.02 25.60 -7.17
C ARG A 38 19.68 26.45 -8.26
N GLU A 39 19.25 27.70 -8.35
CA GLU A 39 19.88 28.70 -9.21
C GLU A 39 21.15 29.23 -8.52
N ILE A 40 22.25 29.28 -9.27
CA ILE A 40 23.57 29.74 -8.82
C ILE A 40 24.17 30.68 -9.87
N LYS A 41 25.17 31.47 -9.48
CA LYS A 41 25.96 32.27 -10.43
C LYS A 41 27.37 31.76 -10.48
N ILE A 42 27.87 31.49 -11.69
CA ILE A 42 29.23 31.02 -11.95
C ILE A 42 29.94 32.12 -12.74
N SER A 43 30.83 32.86 -12.08
CA SER A 43 31.63 33.92 -12.74
C SER A 43 30.77 34.82 -13.63
N GLU A 44 29.71 35.41 -13.06
CA GLU A 44 28.72 36.29 -13.71
C GLU A 44 27.75 35.63 -14.71
N ILE A 45 27.81 34.31 -14.91
CA ILE A 45 26.83 33.55 -15.72
C ILE A 45 25.81 32.88 -14.80
N ASP A 46 24.53 33.01 -15.14
CA ASP A 46 23.46 32.29 -14.46
C ASP A 46 23.56 30.79 -14.77
N ALA A 47 23.45 29.96 -13.74
CA ALA A 47 23.48 28.51 -13.86
C ALA A 47 22.46 27.88 -12.89
N ALA A 48 22.10 26.63 -13.13
CA ALA A 48 21.21 25.89 -12.24
C ALA A 48 21.74 24.48 -12.01
N VAL A 49 21.63 24.04 -10.76
CA VAL A 49 21.86 22.66 -10.35
C VAL A 49 20.50 22.03 -10.08
N VAL A 50 20.23 20.92 -10.77
CA VAL A 50 18.96 20.19 -10.69
C VAL A 50 19.26 18.77 -10.23
N SER A 51 18.55 18.32 -9.19
CA SER A 51 18.73 17.00 -8.59
C SER A 51 17.42 16.51 -7.98
N LEU A 52 17.26 15.19 -7.86
CA LEU A 52 16.20 14.58 -7.07
C LEU A 52 16.71 14.28 -5.66
N ASP A 53 15.96 14.74 -4.68
CA ASP A 53 16.26 14.54 -3.27
C ASP A 53 16.09 13.08 -2.87
N GLY A 54 16.98 12.60 -2.00
CA GLY A 54 17.07 11.18 -1.63
C GLY A 54 17.59 10.24 -2.73
N MET A 55 17.63 10.69 -4.00
CA MET A 55 18.22 9.95 -5.11
C MET A 55 19.71 10.24 -5.32
N THR A 56 20.16 11.40 -4.85
CA THR A 56 21.51 11.93 -5.02
C THR A 56 22.27 12.01 -3.70
N ASN A 57 23.58 11.78 -3.73
CA ASN A 57 24.44 12.05 -2.58
C ASN A 57 24.66 13.56 -2.45
N ARG A 58 23.95 14.21 -1.51
CA ARG A 58 24.05 15.66 -1.29
C ARG A 58 25.48 16.12 -0.98
N ASP A 59 26.24 15.36 -0.19
CA ASP A 59 27.62 15.72 0.16
C ASP A 59 28.53 15.70 -1.06
N LEU A 60 28.37 14.69 -1.93
CA LEU A 60 29.13 14.60 -3.18
C LEU A 60 28.80 15.77 -4.11
N VAL A 61 27.52 16.16 -4.23
CA VAL A 61 27.10 17.31 -5.05
C VAL A 61 27.68 18.61 -4.50
N ILE A 62 27.62 18.81 -3.18
CA ILE A 62 28.16 20.02 -2.54
C ILE A 62 29.69 20.10 -2.72
N GLN A 63 30.41 19.02 -2.42
CA GLN A 63 31.87 19.01 -2.45
C GLN A 63 32.45 18.99 -3.87
N SER A 64 31.83 18.24 -4.78
CA SER A 64 32.34 18.06 -6.15
C SER A 64 31.91 19.19 -7.08
N VAL A 65 30.74 19.80 -6.84
CA VAL A 65 30.13 20.76 -7.76
C VAL A 65 30.09 22.15 -7.13
N LEU A 66 29.29 22.35 -6.08
CA LEU A 66 28.98 23.69 -5.57
C LEU A 66 30.19 24.41 -5.00
N ASN A 67 30.99 23.76 -4.15
CA ASN A 67 32.13 24.40 -3.48
C ASN A 67 33.27 24.77 -4.43
N ARG A 68 33.44 24.02 -5.53
CA ARG A 68 34.51 24.26 -6.49
C ARG A 68 34.11 25.29 -7.54
N ILE A 69 32.86 25.24 -8.00
CA ILE A 69 32.40 26.10 -9.09
C ILE A 69 32.06 27.51 -8.58
N CYS A 70 31.50 27.65 -7.37
CA CYS A 70 31.09 28.97 -6.85
C CYS A 70 32.27 29.86 -6.39
N ASN A 71 33.43 29.27 -6.07
CA ASN A 71 34.57 30.01 -5.48
C ASN A 71 35.67 30.36 -6.49
N ILE A 72 35.50 30.02 -7.77
CA ILE A 72 36.50 30.26 -8.82
C ILE A 72 35.99 31.31 -9.79
N ASN A 73 36.84 32.29 -10.10
CA ASN A 73 36.59 33.25 -11.17
C ASN A 73 37.20 32.71 -12.47
N ILE A 74 36.34 32.23 -13.37
CA ILE A 74 36.74 31.59 -14.63
C ILE A 74 36.70 32.67 -15.73
N PRO A 75 37.83 33.01 -16.37
CA PRO A 75 37.85 33.96 -17.47
C PRO A 75 37.26 33.35 -18.76
N GLY A 76 36.64 34.18 -19.60
CA GLY A 76 36.17 33.77 -20.94
C GLY A 76 34.66 33.89 -21.17
N THR A 77 34.25 33.50 -22.38
CA THR A 77 32.87 33.39 -22.84
C THR A 77 32.14 32.20 -22.19
N ALA A 78 30.81 32.11 -22.31
CA ALA A 78 30.01 31.04 -21.71
C ALA A 78 30.47 29.63 -22.11
N SER A 79 30.85 29.46 -23.39
CA SER A 79 31.37 28.19 -23.92
C SER A 79 32.75 27.84 -23.35
N GLU A 80 33.64 28.82 -23.20
CA GLU A 80 34.97 28.60 -22.61
C GLU A 80 34.87 28.26 -21.12
N LYS A 81 33.94 28.92 -20.41
CA LYS A 81 33.63 28.58 -19.00
C LYS A 81 33.05 27.18 -18.87
N TYR A 82 32.18 26.76 -19.78
CA TYR A 82 31.64 25.39 -19.82
C TYR A 82 32.76 24.35 -20.01
N GLU A 83 33.63 24.55 -21.00
CA GLU A 83 34.76 23.64 -21.26
C GLU A 83 35.75 23.61 -20.08
N TYR A 84 35.98 24.74 -19.41
CA TYR A 84 36.81 24.78 -18.21
C TYR A 84 36.21 23.99 -17.04
N ILE A 85 34.89 24.09 -16.84
CA ILE A 85 34.17 23.33 -15.79
C ILE A 85 34.25 21.83 -16.08
N LYS A 86 34.02 21.45 -17.34
CA LYS A 86 34.07 20.07 -17.84
C LYS A 86 35.46 19.45 -17.67
N SER A 87 36.51 20.14 -18.13
CA SER A 87 37.88 19.62 -18.16
C SER A 87 38.66 19.79 -16.85
N GLY A 88 38.37 20.84 -16.07
CA GLY A 88 39.23 21.28 -14.97
C GLY A 88 38.66 21.12 -13.56
N ILE A 89 37.34 21.20 -13.36
CA ILE A 89 36.75 21.36 -12.01
C ILE A 89 36.10 20.07 -11.50
N ILE A 90 35.48 19.30 -12.40
CA ILE A 90 34.71 18.12 -12.03
C ILE A 90 35.65 16.92 -11.93
N THR A 91 36.02 16.56 -10.70
CA THR A 91 36.71 15.31 -10.39
C THR A 91 35.73 14.12 -10.28
N ALA A 92 34.46 14.32 -10.64
CA ALA A 92 33.51 13.22 -10.72
C ALA A 92 34.03 12.21 -11.75
N THR A 93 34.12 10.95 -11.35
CA THR A 93 34.75 9.86 -12.11
C THR A 93 34.17 9.72 -13.53
N GLU A 94 32.89 10.08 -13.71
CA GLU A 94 32.18 10.07 -14.98
C GLU A 94 31.27 11.31 -15.09
N HIS A 95 31.37 12.02 -16.21
CA HIS A 95 30.44 13.08 -16.60
C HIS A 95 30.02 12.87 -18.06
N ILE A 96 28.77 13.19 -18.37
CA ILE A 96 28.19 13.05 -19.71
C ILE A 96 27.63 14.41 -20.11
N GLU A 97 27.82 14.81 -21.36
CA GLU A 97 27.12 15.96 -21.94
C GLU A 97 25.95 15.49 -22.79
N SER A 98 24.83 16.19 -22.71
CA SER A 98 23.68 15.91 -23.55
C SER A 98 22.95 17.20 -23.88
N ASP A 99 22.48 17.28 -25.13
CA ASP A 99 21.54 18.27 -25.64
C ASP A 99 20.11 17.70 -25.74
N ASP A 100 19.93 16.39 -25.51
CA ASP A 100 18.65 15.71 -25.53
C ASP A 100 17.97 15.77 -24.16
N TYR A 101 16.82 16.46 -24.12
CA TYR A 101 16.02 16.64 -22.92
C TYR A 101 15.52 15.30 -22.34
N ASP A 102 15.17 14.33 -23.20
CA ASP A 102 14.70 13.01 -22.74
C ASP A 102 15.84 12.24 -22.04
N GLN A 103 17.06 12.33 -22.57
CA GLN A 103 18.24 11.74 -21.94
C GLN A 103 18.54 12.40 -20.59
N ILE A 104 18.46 13.73 -20.51
CA ILE A 104 18.66 14.49 -19.26
C ILE A 104 17.64 14.06 -18.20
N LEU A 105 16.36 13.96 -18.57
CA LEU A 105 15.31 13.51 -17.64
C LEU A 105 15.54 12.08 -17.15
N ASN A 106 15.92 11.16 -18.04
CA ASN A 106 16.21 9.77 -17.67
C ASN A 106 17.39 9.68 -16.69
N MET A 107 18.43 10.49 -16.90
CA MET A 107 19.60 10.53 -16.01
C MET A 107 19.25 11.18 -14.67
N LEU A 108 18.46 12.25 -14.65
CA LEU A 108 17.94 12.84 -13.43
C LEU A 108 17.13 11.81 -12.60
N MET A 109 16.27 11.02 -13.27
CA MET A 109 15.52 9.91 -12.65
C MET A 109 16.39 8.75 -12.19
N ALA A 110 17.61 8.62 -12.71
CA ALA A 110 18.59 7.64 -12.27
C ALA A 110 19.46 8.14 -11.10
N GLY A 111 19.17 9.33 -10.56
CA GLY A 111 19.90 9.92 -9.43
C GLY A 111 21.19 10.63 -9.83
N PHE A 112 21.29 11.09 -11.08
CA PHE A 112 22.37 11.99 -11.49
C PHE A 112 21.99 13.45 -11.24
N THR A 113 23.01 14.28 -11.04
CA THR A 113 22.83 15.73 -10.86
C THR A 113 23.09 16.43 -12.18
N ILE A 114 22.22 17.36 -12.55
CA ILE A 114 22.32 18.12 -13.80
C ILE A 114 22.82 19.51 -13.49
N LEU A 115 23.86 19.95 -14.19
CA LEU A 115 24.35 21.31 -14.18
C LEU A 115 24.03 21.96 -15.53
N ALA A 116 23.21 23.01 -15.51
CA ALA A 116 22.83 23.79 -16.67
C ALA A 116 23.44 25.20 -16.57
N LEU A 117 24.05 25.68 -17.65
CA LEU A 117 24.61 27.03 -17.75
C LEU A 117 23.84 27.85 -18.79
N ASP A 118 23.63 29.13 -18.51
CA ASP A 118 23.00 30.04 -19.47
C ASP A 118 23.88 30.28 -20.70
N LYS A 119 23.24 30.41 -21.86
CA LYS A 119 23.85 30.58 -23.20
C LYS A 119 24.62 29.35 -23.73
N VAL A 120 24.45 28.19 -23.10
CA VAL A 120 25.06 26.91 -23.54
C VAL A 120 23.95 25.95 -23.99
N LYS A 121 24.17 25.25 -25.11
CA LYS A 121 23.22 24.28 -25.69
C LYS A 121 23.39 22.85 -25.18
N PHE A 122 24.19 22.66 -24.13
CA PHE A 122 24.51 21.37 -23.52
C PHE A 122 24.32 21.48 -22.01
N MET A 123 23.77 20.42 -21.40
CA MET A 123 23.77 20.27 -19.95
C MET A 123 24.78 19.20 -19.56
N LEU A 124 25.41 19.42 -18.40
CA LEU A 124 26.39 18.50 -17.86
C LEU A 124 25.74 17.58 -16.83
N ILE A 125 25.82 16.28 -17.07
CA ILE A 125 25.27 15.23 -16.22
C ILE A 125 26.41 14.69 -15.34
N LEU A 126 26.25 14.82 -14.03
CA LEU A 126 27.26 14.50 -13.04
C LEU A 126 26.88 13.24 -12.27
N SER A 127 27.76 12.24 -12.31
CA SER A 127 27.58 11.00 -11.54
C SER A 127 27.59 11.31 -10.04
N SER A 128 26.41 11.19 -9.44
CA SER A 128 26.18 11.41 -8.01
C SER A 128 25.09 10.49 -7.43
N PRO A 129 24.90 9.23 -7.92
CA PRO A 129 23.89 8.36 -7.35
C PRO A 129 24.23 8.08 -5.90
N GLY A 130 23.28 8.35 -5.01
CA GLY A 130 23.48 8.23 -3.58
C GLY A 130 22.16 8.09 -2.89
N TYR A 131 21.71 6.86 -2.77
CA TYR A 131 20.48 6.54 -2.05
C TYR A 131 20.85 6.21 -0.61
N SER A 132 20.14 6.81 0.36
CA SER A 132 20.34 6.47 1.77
C SER A 132 19.90 5.02 2.02
N CYS A 133 20.86 4.12 2.21
CA CYS A 133 20.64 2.74 2.63
C CYS A 133 20.85 2.63 4.14
N ARG A 134 19.82 2.86 4.96
CA ARG A 134 19.69 2.02 6.17
C ARG A 134 19.38 0.61 5.66
N SER A 135 19.81 -0.43 6.37
CA SER A 135 19.48 -1.81 6.02
C SER A 135 17.97 -1.94 5.86
N ILE A 136 17.51 -2.05 4.60
CA ILE A 136 16.09 -2.22 4.31
C ILE A 136 15.73 -3.61 4.82
N ALA A 137 14.90 -3.64 5.86
CA ALA A 137 14.44 -4.87 6.47
C ALA A 137 13.20 -5.40 5.75
N GLU A 138 12.95 -6.70 5.91
CA GLU A 138 11.74 -7.33 5.40
C GLU A 138 10.51 -6.80 6.16
N PRO A 139 9.40 -6.46 5.45
CA PRO A 139 8.17 -6.02 6.09
C PRO A 139 7.67 -7.07 7.09
N SER A 140 7.29 -6.60 8.28
CA SER A 140 6.94 -7.50 9.38
C SER A 140 5.52 -8.01 9.29
N SER A 141 4.61 -7.20 8.74
CA SER A 141 3.19 -7.53 8.57
C SER A 141 2.90 -8.28 7.27
N GLU A 142 3.69 -8.02 6.21
CA GLU A 142 3.53 -8.59 4.87
C GLU A 142 4.75 -9.41 4.45
N ILE A 143 5.04 -10.50 5.18
CA ILE A 143 6.18 -11.38 4.90
C ILE A 143 6.16 -11.88 3.45
N MET A 144 7.29 -11.74 2.77
CA MET A 144 7.38 -11.95 1.32
C MET A 144 7.79 -13.39 1.02
N GLN A 145 7.02 -14.10 0.18
CA GLN A 145 7.43 -15.43 -0.25
C GLN A 145 8.38 -15.39 -1.45
N ARG A 146 8.24 -14.36 -2.32
CA ARG A 146 9.01 -14.16 -3.55
C ARG A 146 9.18 -12.68 -3.86
N ASP A 147 10.18 -12.37 -4.69
CA ASP A 147 10.54 -11.01 -5.12
C ASP A 147 10.90 -10.10 -3.94
N SER A 148 11.07 -8.79 -4.23
CA SER A 148 11.76 -7.72 -3.47
C SER A 148 12.40 -8.21 -2.17
N ARG A 149 12.52 -7.43 -1.11
CA ARG A 149 12.28 -7.76 0.31
C ARG A 149 12.21 -6.43 1.06
N GLU A 150 12.05 -5.35 0.29
CA GLU A 150 12.17 -4.00 0.76
C GLU A 150 10.84 -3.66 1.41
N GLY A 151 10.84 -3.40 2.72
CA GLY A 151 9.74 -2.74 3.41
C GLY A 151 9.93 -1.23 3.43
N PHE A 152 8.82 -0.51 3.53
CA PHE A 152 8.85 0.88 3.98
C PHE A 152 9.38 0.97 5.42
N ILE A 153 9.94 2.12 5.75
CA ILE A 153 10.49 2.41 7.07
C ILE A 153 9.83 3.66 7.66
N GLU A 154 10.21 4.05 8.86
CA GLU A 154 9.59 5.19 9.56
C GLU A 154 9.90 6.54 8.90
N VAL A 155 11.01 6.66 8.17
CA VAL A 155 11.45 7.93 7.56
C VAL A 155 10.77 8.13 6.20
N ALA A 156 9.85 9.09 6.11
CA ALA A 156 9.05 9.31 4.90
C ALA A 156 9.87 9.69 3.66
N ASN A 157 10.96 10.47 3.83
CA ASN A 157 11.82 10.87 2.71
C ASN A 157 12.50 9.66 2.04
N ILE A 158 12.87 8.64 2.81
CA ILE A 158 13.44 7.41 2.26
C ILE A 158 12.35 6.61 1.52
N ASN A 159 11.12 6.60 2.05
CA ASN A 159 9.99 5.93 1.41
C ASN A 159 9.64 6.55 0.04
N ILE A 160 9.74 7.87 -0.11
CA ILE A 160 9.64 8.56 -1.40
C ILE A 160 10.68 8.02 -2.39
N THR A 161 11.93 7.90 -1.97
CA THR A 161 13.01 7.34 -2.80
C THR A 161 12.71 5.90 -3.23
N LEU A 162 12.13 5.07 -2.35
CA LEU A 162 11.73 3.69 -2.70
C LEU A 162 10.67 3.64 -3.81
N LEU A 163 9.73 4.58 -3.82
CA LEU A 163 8.73 4.73 -4.88
C LEU A 163 9.33 5.30 -6.16
N ARG A 164 10.18 6.35 -6.05
CA ARG A 164 10.83 6.97 -7.21
C ARG A 164 11.77 6.02 -7.95
N ARG A 165 12.46 5.11 -7.24
CA ARG A 165 13.27 4.03 -7.86
C ARG A 165 12.46 3.10 -8.77
N ARG A 166 11.17 2.89 -8.44
CA ARG A 166 10.25 2.05 -9.23
C ARG A 166 9.60 2.83 -10.37
N PHE A 167 9.41 4.13 -10.19
CA PHE A 167 8.81 5.04 -11.18
C PHE A 167 9.80 6.11 -11.65
N LYS A 168 10.53 5.79 -12.73
CA LYS A 168 11.41 6.74 -13.43
C LYS A 168 10.61 7.65 -14.36
N THR A 169 9.68 8.42 -13.80
CA THR A 169 8.82 9.35 -14.55
C THR A 169 8.57 10.63 -13.76
N PRO A 170 8.56 11.81 -14.42
CA PRO A 170 8.28 13.09 -13.75
C PRO A 170 6.80 13.20 -13.35
N LYS A 171 5.95 12.34 -13.89
CA LYS A 171 4.50 12.31 -13.61
C LYS A 171 4.14 11.82 -12.21
N LEU A 172 5.07 11.13 -11.53
CA LEU A 172 4.85 10.73 -10.15
C LEU A 172 5.10 11.96 -9.26
N MET A 173 4.04 12.39 -8.58
CA MET A 173 4.02 13.57 -7.73
C MET A 173 4.05 13.18 -6.26
N PHE A 174 4.80 13.95 -5.47
CA PHE A 174 4.78 13.90 -4.01
C PHE A 174 4.36 15.27 -3.48
N GLU A 175 3.09 15.42 -3.07
CA GLU A 175 2.58 16.65 -2.48
C GLU A 175 2.75 16.59 -0.96
N SER A 176 3.51 17.53 -0.39
CA SER A 176 3.76 17.59 1.06
C SER A 176 2.55 18.10 1.82
N ILE A 177 2.16 17.41 2.89
CA ILE A 177 1.06 17.77 3.78
C ILE A 177 1.56 17.68 5.22
N SER A 178 1.13 18.60 6.09
CA SER A 178 1.42 18.54 7.53
C SER A 178 0.13 18.20 8.28
N PHE A 179 0.21 17.20 9.15
CA PHE A 179 -0.89 16.71 9.98
C PHE A 179 -0.68 17.03 11.45
N GLY A 180 -1.76 17.32 12.18
CA GLY A 180 -1.68 17.61 13.61
C GLY A 180 -1.40 19.10 13.88
N SER A 181 -2.21 19.73 14.74
CA SER A 181 -1.98 21.14 15.13
C SER A 181 -0.73 21.31 16.00
N VAL A 182 -0.41 20.32 16.84
CA VAL A 182 0.74 20.30 17.74
C VAL A 182 1.91 19.52 17.14
N SER A 183 1.66 18.29 16.68
CA SER A 183 2.75 17.44 16.17
C SER A 183 3.34 17.90 14.85
N LYS A 184 2.52 18.57 14.01
CA LYS A 184 2.89 19.01 12.65
C LYS A 184 3.62 17.92 11.86
N THR A 185 3.18 16.68 12.03
CA THR A 185 3.76 15.47 11.43
C THR A 185 3.74 15.62 9.91
N LEU A 186 4.89 15.45 9.28
CA LEU A 186 5.00 15.54 7.82
C LEU A 186 4.40 14.28 7.18
N GLY A 187 3.74 14.45 6.05
CA GLY A 187 3.30 13.36 5.20
C GLY A 187 3.30 13.76 3.74
N TYR A 188 3.12 12.78 2.88
CA TYR A 188 3.17 12.96 1.43
C TYR A 188 2.03 12.25 0.74
N LEU A 189 1.34 12.97 -0.13
CA LEU A 189 0.36 12.42 -1.04
C LEU A 189 1.09 12.01 -2.33
N CYS A 190 1.09 10.71 -2.63
CA CYS A 190 1.80 10.14 -3.78
C CYS A 190 0.80 9.67 -4.84
N TYR A 191 0.95 10.12 -6.08
CA TYR A 191 0.08 9.74 -7.19
C TYR A 191 0.71 9.98 -8.55
N LEU A 192 0.21 9.31 -9.60
CA LEU A 192 0.57 9.58 -10.99
C LEU A 192 -0.43 10.56 -11.62
N THR A 193 0.04 11.71 -12.10
CA THR A 193 -0.80 12.78 -12.67
C THR A 193 -1.62 12.36 -13.87
N ASP A 194 -1.14 11.42 -14.67
CA ASP A 194 -1.81 10.95 -15.89
C ASP A 194 -2.78 9.78 -15.64
N LYS A 195 -2.74 9.17 -14.44
CA LYS A 195 -3.60 8.02 -14.09
C LYS A 195 -4.65 8.35 -13.04
N VAL A 196 -4.32 9.22 -12.08
CA VAL A 196 -5.23 9.56 -10.99
C VAL A 196 -6.43 10.38 -11.51
N SER A 197 -7.63 10.11 -11.00
CA SER A 197 -8.75 11.02 -11.21
C SER A 197 -8.63 12.26 -10.34
N GLN A 198 -8.80 13.42 -10.96
CA GLN A 198 -8.78 14.70 -10.26
C GLN A 198 -9.93 14.83 -9.25
N SER A 199 -11.07 14.17 -9.49
CA SER A 199 -12.20 14.18 -8.53
C SER A 199 -11.82 13.49 -7.22
N VAL A 200 -11.28 12.28 -7.32
CA VAL A 200 -10.81 11.47 -6.18
C VAL A 200 -9.70 12.21 -5.44
N LEU A 201 -8.73 12.78 -6.17
CA LEU A 201 -7.61 13.51 -5.59
C LEU A 201 -8.07 14.74 -4.80
N ASN A 202 -9.00 15.52 -5.36
CA ASN A 202 -9.55 16.70 -4.68
C ASN A 202 -10.37 16.31 -3.44
N GLU A 203 -11.09 15.19 -3.50
CA GLU A 203 -11.82 14.68 -2.35
C GLU A 203 -10.91 14.20 -1.23
N VAL A 204 -9.83 13.47 -1.54
CA VAL A 204 -8.82 13.08 -0.54
C VAL A 204 -8.20 14.32 0.10
N ARG A 205 -7.80 15.33 -0.69
CA ARG A 205 -7.30 16.61 -0.16
C ARG A 205 -8.32 17.29 0.75
N ARG A 206 -9.60 17.29 0.38
CA ARG A 206 -10.68 17.87 1.18
C ARG A 206 -10.83 17.15 2.51
N LYS A 207 -10.85 15.81 2.52
CA LYS A 207 -10.94 14.99 3.73
C LYS A 207 -9.72 15.19 4.63
N LEU A 208 -8.51 15.19 4.07
CA LEU A 208 -7.28 15.45 4.82
C LEU A 208 -7.23 16.85 5.45
N LYS A 209 -7.76 17.88 4.79
CA LYS A 209 -7.88 19.24 5.36
C LYS A 209 -8.85 19.33 6.54
N LYS A 210 -9.82 18.42 6.65
CA LYS A 210 -10.76 18.34 7.77
C LYS A 210 -10.19 17.61 9.00
N VAL A 211 -9.00 17.01 8.89
CA VAL A 211 -8.38 16.28 10.00
C VAL A 211 -8.06 17.26 11.12
N ASN A 212 -8.88 17.24 12.18
CA ASN A 212 -8.72 18.07 13.35
C ASN A 212 -8.16 17.22 14.51
N LEU A 213 -6.93 16.76 14.34
CA LEU A 213 -6.17 16.07 15.38
C LEU A 213 -5.10 17.00 15.92
N GLU A 214 -4.82 16.93 17.23
CA GLU A 214 -3.68 17.65 17.80
C GLU A 214 -2.36 16.97 17.43
N THR A 215 -2.35 15.63 17.46
CA THR A 215 -1.15 14.81 17.24
C THR A 215 -1.48 13.63 16.32
N VAL A 216 -0.61 13.34 15.36
CA VAL A 216 -0.67 12.14 14.51
C VAL A 216 0.58 11.30 14.75
N LEU A 217 0.40 10.15 15.40
CA LEU A 217 1.47 9.21 15.78
C LEU A 217 1.46 7.90 14.98
N ALA A 218 0.32 7.54 14.40
CA ALA A 218 0.13 6.31 13.66
C ALA A 218 -0.69 6.57 12.40
N SER A 219 -0.43 5.82 11.33
CA SER A 219 -1.16 5.96 10.07
C SER A 219 -2.64 5.64 10.21
N GLY A 220 -2.99 4.72 11.10
CA GLY A 220 -4.38 4.38 11.43
C GLY A 220 -5.20 5.56 12.00
N TYR A 221 -4.58 6.63 12.50
CA TYR A 221 -5.32 7.80 13.00
C TYR A 221 -6.02 8.56 11.87
N LEU A 222 -5.50 8.47 10.63
CA LEU A 222 -6.10 9.12 9.47
C LEU A 222 -7.20 8.26 8.82
N THR A 223 -7.21 6.95 9.07
CA THR A 223 -8.18 6.01 8.45
C THR A 223 -9.63 6.47 8.62
N PRO A 224 -10.13 6.80 9.83
CA PRO A 224 -11.53 7.23 10.00
C PRO A 224 -11.90 8.53 9.26
N TYR A 225 -10.92 9.41 9.02
CA TYR A 225 -11.15 10.67 8.30
C TYR A 225 -11.20 10.49 6.78
N LEU A 226 -10.63 9.38 6.29
CA LEU A 226 -10.56 9.05 4.88
C LEU A 226 -11.73 8.16 4.43
N GLU A 227 -12.41 7.51 5.37
CA GLU A 227 -13.65 6.78 5.13
C GLU A 227 -14.84 7.73 4.92
N GLU A 228 -15.98 7.18 4.52
CA GLU A 228 -17.21 7.97 4.38
C GLU A 228 -17.78 8.35 5.74
N GLU A 229 -18.36 9.55 5.83
CA GLU A 229 -18.96 10.04 7.08
C GLU A 229 -20.15 9.13 7.47
N ASN A 230 -20.14 8.60 8.70
CA ASN A 230 -21.11 7.62 9.23
C ASN A 230 -21.06 6.22 8.59
N ASP A 231 -19.91 5.82 8.06
CA ASP A 231 -19.73 4.44 7.61
C ASP A 231 -19.75 3.46 8.79
N LEU A 232 -20.78 2.61 8.84
CA LEU A 232 -20.93 1.52 9.82
C LEU A 232 -20.36 0.20 9.30
N SER A 233 -19.67 0.21 8.15
CA SER A 233 -19.09 -1.01 7.58
C SER A 233 -17.93 -1.53 8.43
N LEU A 234 -17.91 -2.85 8.63
CA LEU A 234 -16.80 -3.54 9.30
C LEU A 234 -15.52 -3.57 8.44
N PHE A 235 -15.63 -3.27 7.15
CA PHE A 235 -14.54 -3.39 6.19
C PHE A 235 -14.07 -2.01 5.76
N SER A 236 -12.78 -1.75 5.94
CA SER A 236 -12.22 -0.45 5.57
C SER A 236 -12.11 -0.28 4.05
N SER A 237 -12.26 0.96 3.60
CA SER A 237 -11.97 1.37 2.22
C SER A 237 -10.57 1.97 2.06
N VAL A 238 -9.80 1.98 3.15
CA VAL A 238 -8.42 2.45 3.18
C VAL A 238 -7.53 1.21 3.34
N GLY A 239 -6.72 0.94 2.32
CA GLY A 239 -5.74 -0.12 2.37
C GLY A 239 -4.52 0.33 3.17
N MET A 240 -3.85 -0.60 3.82
CA MET A 240 -2.54 -0.36 4.44
C MET A 240 -1.53 -1.33 3.83
N SER A 241 -0.32 -0.85 3.57
CA SER A 241 0.77 -1.71 3.13
C SER A 241 2.12 -1.24 3.60
N GLU A 242 2.98 -2.18 3.99
CA GLU A 242 4.41 -1.95 4.28
C GLU A 242 5.29 -2.18 3.04
N ARG A 243 4.69 -2.57 1.91
CA ARG A 243 5.38 -3.00 0.70
C ARG A 243 5.42 -1.90 -0.38
N PRO A 244 6.60 -1.36 -0.75
CA PRO A 244 6.74 -0.33 -1.77
C PRO A 244 6.36 -0.81 -3.18
N ASP A 245 6.56 -2.09 -3.48
CA ASP A 245 6.15 -2.71 -4.74
C ASP A 245 4.62 -2.83 -4.85
N THR A 246 3.93 -3.22 -3.78
CA THR A 246 2.46 -3.20 -3.71
C THR A 246 1.92 -1.79 -3.91
N VAL A 247 2.41 -0.81 -3.15
CA VAL A 247 1.99 0.60 -3.27
C VAL A 247 2.26 1.14 -4.67
N ALA A 248 3.42 0.84 -5.26
CA ALA A 248 3.72 1.26 -6.61
C ALA A 248 2.72 0.68 -7.62
N GLY A 249 2.43 -0.62 -7.56
CA GLY A 249 1.41 -1.24 -8.42
C GLY A 249 0.04 -0.54 -8.29
N LYS A 250 -0.36 -0.21 -7.06
CA LYS A 250 -1.62 0.49 -6.79
C LYS A 250 -1.65 1.93 -7.33
N ILE A 251 -0.55 2.67 -7.23
CA ILE A 251 -0.40 4.00 -7.84
C ILE A 251 -0.46 3.90 -9.37
N ALA A 252 0.16 2.88 -9.98
CA ALA A 252 0.11 2.64 -11.43
C ALA A 252 -1.33 2.38 -11.94
N GLU A 253 -2.17 1.78 -11.11
CA GLU A 253 -3.61 1.60 -11.37
C GLU A 253 -4.44 2.88 -11.15
N GLY A 254 -3.82 4.01 -10.79
CA GLY A 254 -4.46 5.31 -10.60
C GLY A 254 -4.95 5.57 -9.17
N ARG A 255 -4.49 4.81 -8.17
CA ARG A 255 -4.76 5.09 -6.75
C ARG A 255 -3.79 6.14 -6.19
N ILE A 256 -4.17 6.66 -5.04
CA ILE A 256 -3.41 7.62 -4.26
C ILE A 256 -2.83 6.89 -3.05
N ALA A 257 -1.55 7.11 -2.77
CA ALA A 257 -0.91 6.64 -1.54
C ALA A 257 -0.61 7.81 -0.60
N ILE A 258 -0.67 7.57 0.71
CA ILE A 258 -0.35 8.56 1.73
C ILE A 258 0.76 8.00 2.61
N LEU A 259 1.94 8.63 2.52
CA LEU A 259 3.07 8.39 3.41
C LEU A 259 2.95 9.30 4.62
N ILE A 260 3.22 8.77 5.81
CA ILE A 260 3.22 9.55 7.06
C ILE A 260 4.56 9.30 7.76
N ASP A 261 5.25 10.38 8.07
CA ASP A 261 6.54 10.32 8.75
C ASP A 261 6.38 9.76 10.17
N GLY A 262 7.31 8.90 10.56
CA GLY A 262 7.27 8.14 11.82
C GLY A 262 6.61 6.77 11.72
N THR A 263 6.09 6.35 10.55
CA THR A 263 5.41 5.06 10.40
C THR A 263 5.83 4.31 9.13
N PRO A 264 6.03 2.97 9.19
CA PRO A 264 6.36 2.16 8.01
C PRO A 264 5.12 1.79 7.18
N ASN A 265 3.92 2.16 7.62
CA ASN A 265 2.67 1.77 6.97
C ASN A 265 2.16 2.89 6.06
N VAL A 266 1.87 2.55 4.80
CA VAL A 266 1.38 3.49 3.79
C VAL A 266 -0.10 3.25 3.53
N LEU A 267 -0.89 4.33 3.56
CA LEU A 267 -2.32 4.24 3.27
C LEU A 267 -2.56 4.27 1.75
N ILE A 268 -3.48 3.46 1.25
CA ILE A 268 -3.82 3.35 -0.18
C ILE A 268 -5.30 3.62 -0.37
N ILE A 269 -5.64 4.52 -1.30
CA ILE A 269 -7.01 5.00 -1.51
C ILE A 269 -7.30 5.19 -3.00
N PRO A 270 -8.49 4.77 -3.49
CA PRO A 270 -9.46 3.92 -2.82
C PRO A 270 -9.02 2.45 -2.83
N TYR A 271 -9.34 1.71 -1.77
CA TYR A 271 -9.09 0.27 -1.67
C TYR A 271 -10.40 -0.52 -1.80
N LEU A 272 -10.43 -1.52 -2.66
CA LEU A 272 -11.60 -2.35 -2.96
C LEU A 272 -11.59 -3.64 -2.13
N PHE A 273 -12.77 -4.20 -1.87
CA PHE A 273 -12.91 -5.42 -1.07
C PHE A 273 -12.15 -6.62 -1.66
N VAL A 274 -12.13 -6.74 -2.99
CA VAL A 274 -11.42 -7.82 -3.69
C VAL A 274 -9.90 -7.78 -3.48
N GLU A 275 -9.34 -6.62 -3.14
CA GLU A 275 -7.91 -6.42 -2.99
C GLU A 275 -7.37 -7.09 -1.72
N TYR A 276 -8.21 -7.27 -0.68
CA TYR A 276 -7.84 -8.04 0.51
C TYR A 276 -7.49 -9.50 0.21
N PHE A 277 -7.97 -10.04 -0.91
CA PHE A 277 -7.73 -11.42 -1.34
C PHE A 277 -6.56 -11.52 -2.33
N GLN A 278 -6.02 -10.39 -2.79
CA GLN A 278 -4.95 -10.33 -3.76
C GLN A 278 -3.64 -9.97 -3.07
N SER A 279 -2.56 -10.67 -3.45
CA SER A 279 -1.20 -10.28 -3.08
C SER A 279 -0.39 -9.99 -4.34
N LEU A 280 0.62 -9.11 -4.24
CA LEU A 280 1.54 -8.88 -5.34
C LEU A 280 2.25 -10.18 -5.76
N ASP A 281 2.52 -11.08 -4.81
CA ASP A 281 3.16 -12.37 -5.06
C ASP A 281 2.34 -13.25 -6.02
N ASP A 282 1.00 -13.09 -6.05
CA ASP A 282 0.11 -13.81 -6.99
C ASP A 282 0.48 -13.51 -8.46
N TYR A 283 1.03 -12.32 -8.72
CA TYR A 283 1.37 -11.87 -10.05
C TYR A 283 2.72 -12.41 -10.55
N SER A 284 3.56 -12.89 -9.65
CA SER A 284 4.87 -13.51 -9.94
C SER A 284 4.78 -15.01 -10.15
N MET A 285 3.67 -15.64 -9.74
CA MET A 285 3.44 -17.08 -9.92
C MET A 285 2.79 -17.41 -11.25
N LYS A 286 2.78 -18.70 -11.62
CA LYS A 286 2.02 -19.16 -12.79
C LYS A 286 0.50 -18.92 -12.53
N PRO A 287 -0.25 -18.43 -13.53
CA PRO A 287 -1.69 -18.13 -13.43
C PRO A 287 -2.57 -19.16 -12.72
N TYR A 288 -2.37 -20.47 -13.03
CA TYR A 288 -3.19 -21.52 -12.44
C TYR A 288 -2.99 -21.65 -10.92
N PHE A 289 -1.74 -21.52 -10.44
CA PHE A 289 -1.42 -21.65 -9.03
C PHE A 289 -1.86 -20.41 -8.25
N ALA A 290 -1.64 -19.21 -8.81
CA ALA A 290 -2.15 -17.97 -8.23
C ALA A 290 -3.68 -18.01 -8.07
N SER A 291 -4.40 -18.51 -9.09
CA SER A 291 -5.85 -18.67 -9.03
C SER A 291 -6.26 -19.67 -7.94
N PHE A 292 -5.56 -20.79 -7.81
CA PHE A 292 -5.80 -21.76 -6.74
C PHE A 292 -5.64 -21.14 -5.35
N ILE A 293 -4.56 -20.38 -5.11
CA ILE A 293 -4.35 -19.69 -3.83
C ILE A 293 -5.42 -18.64 -3.55
N ARG A 294 -5.90 -17.90 -4.57
CA ARG A 294 -7.03 -16.98 -4.40
C ARG A 294 -8.30 -17.70 -3.96
N TRP A 295 -8.62 -18.86 -4.54
CA TRP A 295 -9.74 -19.70 -4.07
C TRP A 295 -9.57 -20.17 -2.63
N VAL A 296 -8.34 -20.56 -2.24
CA VAL A 296 -8.04 -20.91 -0.84
C VAL A 296 -8.32 -19.72 0.08
N LYS A 297 -7.92 -18.50 -0.28
CA LYS A 297 -8.21 -17.28 0.50
C LYS A 297 -9.71 -17.03 0.62
N TYR A 298 -10.47 -17.10 -0.47
CA TYR A 298 -11.93 -16.94 -0.44
C TYR A 298 -12.60 -17.98 0.47
N ILE A 299 -12.26 -19.26 0.32
CA ILE A 299 -12.80 -20.34 1.16
C ILE A 299 -12.41 -20.13 2.62
N ALA A 300 -11.16 -19.75 2.91
CA ALA A 300 -10.70 -19.48 4.26
C ALA A 300 -11.48 -18.34 4.92
N PHE A 301 -11.81 -17.27 4.18
CA PHE A 301 -12.67 -16.19 4.69
C PHE A 301 -14.05 -16.70 5.10
N PHE A 302 -14.75 -17.45 4.23
CA PHE A 302 -16.06 -17.99 4.56
C PHE A 302 -16.01 -18.99 5.71
N VAL A 303 -15.02 -19.88 5.75
CA VAL A 303 -14.83 -20.84 6.84
C VAL A 303 -14.53 -20.12 8.16
N SER A 304 -13.65 -19.12 8.14
CA SER A 304 -13.28 -18.34 9.32
C SER A 304 -14.46 -17.64 9.98
N VAL A 305 -15.41 -17.15 9.18
CA VAL A 305 -16.56 -16.36 9.65
C VAL A 305 -17.78 -17.25 9.92
N LEU A 306 -18.16 -18.09 8.96
CA LEU A 306 -19.44 -18.82 8.98
C LEU A 306 -19.37 -20.17 9.71
N LEU A 307 -18.27 -20.93 9.57
CA LEU A 307 -18.19 -22.30 10.09
C LEU A 307 -18.58 -22.43 11.58
N PRO A 308 -18.07 -21.62 12.53
CA PRO A 308 -18.41 -21.80 13.93
C PRO A 308 -19.88 -21.47 14.22
N SER A 309 -20.43 -20.43 13.59
CA SER A 309 -21.85 -20.08 13.74
C SER A 309 -22.79 -21.11 13.12
N LEU A 310 -22.44 -21.65 11.95
CA LEU A 310 -23.19 -22.71 11.30
C LEU A 310 -23.13 -24.01 12.10
N TYR A 311 -21.98 -24.35 12.68
CA TYR A 311 -21.85 -25.50 13.58
C TYR A 311 -22.78 -25.39 14.77
N VAL A 312 -22.75 -24.26 15.48
CA VAL A 312 -23.62 -24.01 16.65
C VAL A 312 -25.09 -24.06 16.24
N GLY A 313 -25.47 -23.39 15.15
CA GLY A 313 -26.85 -23.35 14.68
C GLY A 313 -27.37 -24.73 14.24
N LEU A 314 -26.60 -25.47 13.45
CA LEU A 314 -26.97 -26.81 12.98
C LEU A 314 -27.04 -27.81 14.13
N ALA A 315 -26.02 -27.88 14.97
CA ALA A 315 -25.98 -28.87 16.06
C ALA A 315 -27.05 -28.62 17.13
N THR A 316 -27.51 -27.37 17.29
CA THR A 316 -28.55 -27.01 18.26
C THR A 316 -29.96 -27.14 17.70
N PHE A 317 -30.21 -26.69 16.47
CA PHE A 317 -31.57 -26.57 15.91
C PHE A 317 -31.89 -27.57 14.80
N ASN A 318 -30.89 -28.06 14.06
CA ASN A 318 -31.07 -28.98 12.93
C ASN A 318 -30.01 -30.10 12.92
N PRO A 319 -29.92 -30.91 13.99
CA PRO A 319 -28.90 -31.96 14.10
C PRO A 319 -29.01 -33.05 13.02
N GLU A 320 -30.19 -33.24 12.44
CA GLU A 320 -30.48 -34.20 11.37
C GLU A 320 -29.65 -33.99 10.09
N VAL A 321 -29.05 -32.81 9.91
CA VAL A 321 -28.17 -32.51 8.78
C VAL A 321 -26.86 -33.31 8.85
N PHE A 322 -26.42 -33.68 10.06
CA PHE A 322 -25.20 -34.45 10.23
C PHE A 322 -25.42 -35.94 9.89
N PRO A 323 -24.45 -36.59 9.20
CA PRO A 323 -24.47 -38.04 9.02
C PRO A 323 -24.60 -38.75 10.36
N SER A 324 -25.35 -39.85 10.42
CA SER A 324 -25.68 -40.56 11.67
C SER A 324 -24.46 -40.89 12.55
N GLN A 325 -23.33 -41.25 11.93
CA GLN A 325 -22.06 -41.52 12.62
C GLN A 325 -21.42 -40.27 13.25
N LEU A 326 -21.57 -39.11 12.63
CA LEU A 326 -21.05 -37.85 13.15
C LEU A 326 -22.00 -37.27 14.18
N LEU A 327 -23.31 -37.37 13.93
CA LEU A 327 -24.35 -36.93 14.85
C LEU A 327 -24.22 -37.63 16.20
N SER A 328 -24.02 -38.95 16.23
CA SER A 328 -23.85 -39.68 17.50
C SER A 328 -22.63 -39.18 18.29
N LYS A 329 -21.51 -38.89 17.61
CA LYS A 329 -20.32 -38.32 18.26
C LYS A 329 -20.56 -36.92 18.79
N ILE A 330 -21.26 -36.07 18.04
CA ILE A 330 -21.61 -34.72 18.48
C ILE A 330 -22.55 -34.80 19.68
N ALA A 331 -23.64 -35.56 19.58
CA ALA A 331 -24.63 -35.71 20.65
C ALA A 331 -24.01 -36.25 21.95
N LEU A 332 -23.10 -37.23 21.86
CA LEU A 332 -22.33 -37.71 23.02
C LEU A 332 -21.46 -36.60 23.59
N ALA A 333 -20.72 -35.87 22.76
CA ALA A 333 -19.88 -34.77 23.22
C ALA A 333 -20.69 -33.69 23.95
N VAL A 334 -21.80 -33.24 23.34
CA VAL A 334 -22.73 -32.25 23.94
C VAL A 334 -23.32 -32.75 25.26
N GLY A 335 -23.68 -34.04 25.33
CA GLY A 335 -24.24 -34.63 26.54
C GLY A 335 -23.23 -34.79 27.69
N THR A 336 -21.94 -34.83 27.38
CA THR A 336 -20.86 -34.99 28.36
C THR A 336 -20.25 -33.67 28.83
N THR A 337 -20.43 -32.59 28.08
CA THR A 337 -19.90 -31.27 28.45
C THR A 337 -20.89 -30.48 29.31
N PRO A 338 -20.41 -29.68 30.27
CA PRO A 338 -21.28 -28.93 31.18
C PRO A 338 -21.86 -27.64 30.55
N PHE A 339 -21.38 -27.22 29.37
CA PHE A 339 -21.73 -25.96 28.75
C PHE A 339 -22.61 -26.14 27.51
N SER A 340 -23.43 -25.12 27.20
CA SER A 340 -24.12 -25.07 25.91
C SER A 340 -23.13 -24.86 24.76
N LEU A 341 -23.47 -25.33 23.56
CA LEU A 341 -22.58 -25.19 22.39
C LEU A 341 -22.16 -23.76 22.10
N VAL A 342 -23.07 -22.81 22.31
CA VAL A 342 -22.81 -21.37 22.17
C VAL A 342 -21.72 -20.94 23.14
N LEU A 343 -21.86 -21.29 24.41
CA LEU A 343 -20.93 -20.89 25.47
C LEU A 343 -19.58 -21.61 25.29
N GLU A 344 -19.61 -22.91 25.01
CA GLU A 344 -18.42 -23.72 24.75
C GLU A 344 -17.58 -23.13 23.60
N THR A 345 -18.21 -22.87 22.45
CA THR A 345 -17.54 -22.30 21.26
C THR A 345 -16.99 -20.91 21.56
N THR A 346 -17.76 -20.08 22.28
CA THR A 346 -17.35 -18.71 22.64
C THR A 346 -16.15 -18.71 23.60
N ILE A 347 -16.12 -19.61 24.59
CA ILE A 347 -15.00 -19.74 25.54
C ILE A 347 -13.72 -20.10 24.80
N ILE A 348 -13.75 -21.11 23.92
CA ILE A 348 -12.54 -21.54 23.18
C ILE A 348 -12.05 -20.42 22.27
N LEU A 349 -12.94 -19.72 21.57
CA LEU A 349 -12.57 -18.58 20.75
C LEU A 349 -11.96 -17.46 21.58
N PHE A 350 -12.54 -17.15 22.74
CA PHE A 350 -11.98 -16.16 23.65
C PHE A 350 -10.59 -16.55 24.17
N MET A 351 -10.40 -17.83 24.54
CA MET A 351 -9.08 -18.34 24.91
C MET A 351 -8.08 -18.26 23.75
N TYR A 352 -8.52 -18.52 22.51
CA TYR A 352 -7.71 -18.36 21.32
C TYR A 352 -7.31 -16.90 21.09
N GLU A 353 -8.23 -15.94 21.24
CA GLU A 353 -7.91 -14.51 21.10
C GLU A 353 -6.89 -14.06 22.17
N ILE A 354 -7.03 -14.50 23.43
CA ILE A 354 -6.05 -14.24 24.50
C ILE A 354 -4.68 -14.81 24.11
N MET A 355 -4.64 -16.07 23.66
CA MET A 355 -3.40 -16.73 23.28
C MET A 355 -2.73 -16.01 22.10
N ARG A 356 -3.49 -15.59 21.10
CA ARG A 356 -2.97 -14.85 19.95
C ARG A 356 -2.42 -13.49 20.36
N GLU A 357 -3.16 -12.73 21.16
CA GLU A 357 -2.74 -11.40 21.62
C GLU A 357 -1.47 -11.48 22.47
N ALA A 358 -1.36 -12.50 23.33
CA ALA A 358 -0.13 -12.81 24.05
C ALA A 358 1.01 -13.19 23.09
N GLY A 359 0.74 -14.06 22.11
CA GLY A 359 1.72 -14.54 21.14
C GLY A 359 2.30 -13.44 20.26
N LEU A 360 1.50 -12.44 19.87
CA LEU A 360 1.93 -11.30 19.04
C LEU A 360 2.85 -10.32 19.79
N ARG A 361 2.73 -10.23 21.11
CA ARG A 361 3.52 -9.31 21.95
C ARG A 361 4.82 -9.93 22.49
N LEU A 362 4.91 -11.25 22.46
CA LEU A 362 6.07 -11.99 22.94
C LEU A 362 7.15 -12.11 21.84
N PRO A 363 8.44 -12.18 22.20
CA PRO A 363 9.50 -12.51 21.25
C PRO A 363 9.19 -13.82 20.52
N LYS A 364 9.47 -13.90 19.20
CA LYS A 364 9.07 -15.03 18.34
C LYS A 364 9.27 -16.43 18.96
N PRO A 365 10.42 -16.78 19.58
CA PRO A 365 10.60 -18.09 20.19
C PRO A 365 9.62 -18.38 21.34
N VAL A 366 9.33 -17.36 22.15
CA VAL A 366 8.39 -17.46 23.28
C VAL A 366 6.95 -17.47 22.78
N GLY A 367 6.62 -16.64 21.78
CA GLY A 367 5.29 -16.64 21.14
C GLY A 367 4.94 -17.99 20.52
N HIS A 368 5.90 -18.65 19.86
CA HIS A 368 5.74 -20.02 19.35
C HIS A 368 5.51 -21.03 20.48
N ALA A 369 6.29 -20.95 21.56
CA ALA A 369 6.13 -21.83 22.72
C ALA A 369 4.75 -21.66 23.38
N VAL A 370 4.30 -20.42 23.59
CA VAL A 370 2.97 -20.11 24.15
C VAL A 370 1.86 -20.60 23.24
N SER A 371 2.01 -20.48 21.91
CA SER A 371 1.02 -21.00 20.95
C SER A 371 0.93 -22.53 20.98
N ILE A 372 2.07 -23.24 21.10
CA ILE A 372 2.10 -24.70 21.21
C ILE A 372 1.49 -25.16 22.53
N VAL A 373 1.88 -24.53 23.65
CA VAL A 373 1.37 -24.87 24.98
C VAL A 373 -0.13 -24.55 25.07
N GLY A 374 -0.55 -23.37 24.61
CA GLY A 374 -1.95 -22.98 24.60
C GLY A 374 -2.80 -23.86 23.69
N GLY A 375 -2.34 -24.18 22.48
CA GLY A 375 -3.09 -25.05 21.56
C GLY A 375 -3.18 -26.51 22.03
N LEU A 376 -2.04 -27.11 22.43
CA LEU A 376 -1.98 -28.52 22.78
C LEU A 376 -2.41 -28.78 24.22
N VAL A 377 -1.84 -28.08 25.20
CA VAL A 377 -2.08 -28.38 26.62
C VAL A 377 -3.47 -27.95 27.03
N ILE A 378 -3.87 -26.70 26.74
CA ILE A 378 -5.22 -26.24 27.10
C ILE A 378 -6.26 -27.03 26.30
N GLY A 379 -6.06 -27.23 24.99
CA GLY A 379 -6.98 -28.00 24.15
C GLY A 379 -7.16 -29.45 24.61
N GLN A 380 -6.04 -30.18 24.80
CA GLN A 380 -6.09 -31.59 25.20
C GLN A 380 -6.62 -31.76 26.63
N THR A 381 -6.21 -30.90 27.56
CA THR A 381 -6.73 -30.94 28.94
C THR A 381 -8.20 -30.58 28.98
N ALA A 382 -8.67 -29.60 28.19
CA ALA A 382 -10.08 -29.24 28.12
C ALA A 382 -10.95 -30.39 27.58
N VAL A 383 -10.49 -31.11 26.56
CA VAL A 383 -11.20 -32.28 26.03
C VAL A 383 -11.15 -33.46 27.00
N THR A 384 -9.99 -33.72 27.60
CA THR A 384 -9.80 -34.86 28.52
C THR A 384 -10.54 -34.68 29.84
N SER A 385 -10.66 -33.45 30.33
CA SER A 385 -11.45 -33.11 31.52
C SER A 385 -12.95 -33.08 31.27
N GLY A 386 -13.40 -33.26 30.02
CA GLY A 386 -14.81 -33.21 29.64
C GLY A 386 -15.41 -31.80 29.68
N LEU A 387 -14.59 -30.75 29.77
CA LEU A 387 -15.07 -29.36 29.73
C LEU A 387 -15.51 -28.96 28.32
N ILE A 388 -14.86 -29.49 27.30
CA ILE A 388 -15.06 -29.14 25.89
C ILE A 388 -15.15 -30.40 25.03
N GLY A 389 -16.05 -30.40 24.05
CA GLY A 389 -16.24 -31.47 23.09
C GLY A 389 -15.15 -31.45 22.01
N SER A 390 -14.64 -32.63 21.65
CA SER A 390 -13.68 -32.77 20.55
C SER A 390 -14.17 -32.17 19.21
N PRO A 391 -15.46 -32.32 18.81
CA PRO A 391 -15.97 -31.70 17.57
C PRO A 391 -15.91 -30.16 17.60
N THR A 392 -16.27 -29.53 18.71
CA THR A 392 -16.23 -28.07 18.88
C THR A 392 -14.80 -27.56 18.78
N LEU A 393 -13.86 -28.22 19.46
CA LEU A 393 -12.44 -27.84 19.40
C LEU A 393 -11.89 -27.93 17.97
N MET A 394 -12.26 -28.96 17.22
CA MET A 394 -11.85 -29.13 15.82
C MET A 394 -12.37 -27.98 14.94
N VAL A 395 -13.64 -27.61 15.10
CA VAL A 395 -14.27 -26.49 14.36
C VAL A 395 -13.56 -25.17 14.65
N VAL A 396 -13.29 -24.88 15.93
CA VAL A 396 -12.60 -23.65 16.33
C VAL A 396 -11.15 -23.64 15.85
N ALA A 397 -10.44 -24.77 15.93
CA ALA A 397 -9.07 -24.87 15.44
C ALA A 397 -8.97 -24.61 13.92
N LEU A 398 -9.87 -25.19 13.12
CA LEU A 398 -9.92 -24.93 11.67
C LEU A 398 -10.22 -23.45 11.39
N THR A 399 -11.18 -22.88 12.10
CA THR A 399 -11.56 -21.46 12.01
C THR A 399 -10.37 -20.53 12.31
N ALA A 400 -9.61 -20.84 13.36
CA ALA A 400 -8.40 -20.12 13.75
C ALA A 400 -7.32 -20.17 12.65
N ILE A 401 -7.06 -21.35 12.07
CA ILE A 401 -6.09 -21.51 10.97
C ILE A 401 -6.53 -20.68 9.75
N CYS A 402 -7.80 -20.75 9.38
CA CYS A 402 -8.34 -19.98 8.26
C CYS A 402 -8.26 -18.47 8.48
N SER A 403 -8.35 -17.99 9.72
CA SER A 403 -8.25 -16.56 10.06
C SER A 403 -6.89 -15.95 9.71
N TYR A 404 -5.81 -16.74 9.75
CA TYR A 404 -4.46 -16.29 9.44
C TYR A 404 -4.15 -16.21 7.94
N VAL A 405 -5.01 -16.79 7.09
CA VAL A 405 -4.82 -16.75 5.63
C VAL A 405 -4.97 -15.33 5.08
N ILE A 406 -5.78 -14.48 5.74
CA ILE A 406 -6.02 -13.09 5.34
C ILE A 406 -5.86 -12.17 6.58
N PRO A 407 -4.61 -11.82 6.95
CA PRO A 407 -4.34 -11.03 8.15
C PRO A 407 -5.02 -9.66 8.16
N ALA A 408 -5.11 -9.02 6.99
CA ALA A 408 -5.70 -7.68 6.83
C ALA A 408 -7.21 -7.60 7.18
N LEU A 409 -7.91 -8.74 7.20
CA LEU A 409 -9.33 -8.81 7.56
C LEU A 409 -9.57 -9.43 8.94
N TYR A 410 -8.50 -9.69 9.71
CA TYR A 410 -8.60 -10.42 10.97
C TYR A 410 -9.60 -9.77 11.95
N GLU A 411 -9.48 -8.45 12.15
CA GLU A 411 -10.31 -7.70 13.10
C GLU A 411 -11.79 -7.79 12.74
N SER A 412 -12.13 -7.51 11.47
CA SER A 412 -13.50 -7.61 10.95
C SER A 412 -14.04 -9.04 11.05
N MET A 413 -13.24 -10.05 10.73
CA MET A 413 -13.64 -11.46 10.80
C MET A 413 -13.87 -11.92 12.23
N ALA A 414 -12.99 -11.57 13.17
CA ALA A 414 -13.10 -11.96 14.58
C ALA A 414 -14.36 -11.38 15.23
N PHE A 415 -14.63 -10.10 14.98
CA PHE A 415 -15.83 -9.43 15.48
C PHE A 415 -17.11 -10.01 14.87
N LEU A 416 -17.14 -10.18 13.54
CA LEU A 416 -18.30 -10.75 12.85
C LEU A 416 -18.59 -12.18 13.28
N ARG A 417 -17.55 -13.00 13.47
CA ARG A 417 -17.65 -14.38 13.97
C ARG A 417 -18.35 -14.43 15.33
N LEU A 418 -17.98 -13.55 16.26
CA LEU A 418 -18.59 -13.51 17.59
C LEU A 418 -20.09 -13.19 17.52
N ILE A 419 -20.45 -12.16 16.73
CA ILE A 419 -21.86 -11.79 16.50
C ILE A 419 -22.65 -12.97 15.93
N LEU A 420 -22.12 -13.61 14.90
CA LEU A 420 -22.81 -14.72 14.22
C LEU A 420 -23.01 -15.92 15.15
N ILE A 421 -22.06 -16.24 16.02
CA ILE A 421 -22.19 -17.35 17.00
C ILE A 421 -23.32 -17.06 17.99
N ILE A 422 -23.38 -15.82 18.52
CA ILE A 422 -24.42 -15.41 19.46
C ILE A 422 -25.79 -15.50 18.78
N VAL A 423 -25.92 -14.96 17.57
CA VAL A 423 -27.17 -15.00 16.80
C VAL A 423 -27.58 -16.43 16.46
N ALA A 424 -26.62 -17.27 16.06
CA ALA A 424 -26.85 -18.69 15.81
C ALA A 424 -27.37 -19.43 17.03
N GLY A 425 -26.91 -19.05 18.23
CA GLY A 425 -27.38 -19.61 19.49
C GLY A 425 -28.84 -19.35 19.79
N PHE A 426 -29.36 -18.17 19.40
CA PHE A 426 -30.75 -17.80 19.65
C PHE A 426 -31.71 -18.22 18.53
N THR A 427 -31.25 -18.18 17.29
CA THR A 427 -32.12 -18.27 16.09
C THR A 427 -31.71 -19.36 15.11
N GLY A 428 -30.68 -20.13 15.44
CA GLY A 428 -30.14 -21.18 14.58
C GLY A 428 -29.53 -20.65 13.28
N VAL A 429 -29.54 -21.50 12.26
CA VAL A 429 -28.93 -21.20 10.95
C VAL A 429 -29.60 -19.99 10.26
N TRP A 430 -30.91 -19.80 10.47
CA TRP A 430 -31.66 -18.73 9.83
C TRP A 430 -31.15 -17.35 10.21
N GLY A 431 -30.90 -17.08 11.48
CA GLY A 431 -30.37 -15.78 11.89
C GLY A 431 -28.94 -15.55 11.42
N THR A 432 -28.10 -16.60 11.41
CA THR A 432 -26.76 -16.53 10.82
C THR A 432 -26.82 -16.07 9.36
N VAL A 433 -27.69 -16.69 8.56
CA VAL A 433 -27.88 -16.32 7.15
C VAL A 433 -28.39 -14.89 7.03
N LEU A 434 -29.38 -14.47 7.83
CA LEU A 434 -29.93 -13.11 7.79
C LEU A 434 -28.89 -12.05 8.12
N VAL A 435 -28.10 -12.24 9.19
CA VAL A 435 -27.03 -11.30 9.57
C VAL A 435 -25.94 -11.28 8.50
N PHE A 436 -25.56 -12.43 7.95
CA PHE A 436 -24.59 -12.48 6.87
C PHE A 436 -25.09 -11.77 5.60
N CYS A 437 -26.37 -11.92 5.24
CA CYS A 437 -26.99 -11.17 4.15
C CYS A 437 -26.98 -9.66 4.42
N ALA A 438 -27.26 -9.23 5.65
CA ALA A 438 -27.19 -7.82 6.03
C ALA A 438 -25.76 -7.25 5.86
N VAL A 439 -24.73 -8.04 6.22
CA VAL A 439 -23.32 -7.67 5.96
C VAL A 439 -23.05 -7.56 4.47
N LEU A 440 -23.50 -8.52 3.65
CA LEU A 440 -23.33 -8.44 2.19
C LEU A 440 -24.00 -7.21 1.58
N ILE A 441 -25.22 -6.87 2.03
CA ILE A 441 -25.93 -5.66 1.58
C ILE A 441 -25.12 -4.42 1.95
N ASN A 442 -24.62 -4.32 3.18
CA ASN A 442 -23.80 -3.20 3.63
C ASN A 442 -22.55 -3.00 2.74
N ILE A 443 -21.79 -4.07 2.50
CA ILE A 443 -20.58 -4.00 1.65
C ILE A 443 -20.93 -3.61 0.21
N CYS A 444 -22.03 -4.16 -0.35
CA CYS A 444 -22.48 -3.82 -1.70
C CYS A 444 -23.04 -2.39 -1.83
N SER A 445 -23.59 -1.83 -0.75
CA SER A 445 -24.08 -0.45 -0.73
C SER A 445 -22.96 0.59 -0.59
N LYS A 446 -21.77 0.17 -0.16
CA LYS A 446 -20.64 1.06 0.09
C LYS A 446 -20.01 1.54 -1.22
N THR A 447 -20.02 2.86 -1.41
CA THR A 447 -19.36 3.55 -2.52
C THR A 447 -18.36 4.55 -1.94
N ASN A 448 -17.08 4.41 -2.26
CA ASN A 448 -16.05 5.33 -1.78
C ASN A 448 -15.48 6.10 -2.96
N TYR A 449 -15.42 7.43 -2.85
CA TYR A 449 -14.85 8.29 -3.90
C TYR A 449 -15.50 8.07 -5.27
N GLY A 450 -16.80 7.79 -5.29
CA GLY A 450 -17.57 7.47 -6.51
C GLY A 450 -17.32 6.08 -7.09
N ILE A 451 -16.59 5.20 -6.39
CA ILE A 451 -16.27 3.83 -6.86
C ILE A 451 -16.95 2.81 -5.94
N PRO A 452 -17.73 1.85 -6.48
CA PRO A 452 -18.32 0.79 -5.68
C PRO A 452 -17.26 -0.08 -5.02
N PHE A 453 -17.37 -0.30 -3.71
CA PHE A 453 -16.36 -1.01 -2.92
C PHE A 453 -16.18 -2.48 -3.34
N THR A 454 -17.23 -3.10 -3.87
CA THR A 454 -17.23 -4.49 -4.35
C THR A 454 -16.99 -4.62 -5.85
N ALA A 455 -16.68 -3.53 -6.57
CA ALA A 455 -16.29 -3.63 -7.97
C ALA A 455 -15.02 -4.50 -8.11
N PRO A 456 -14.93 -5.37 -9.15
CA PRO A 456 -15.87 -5.61 -10.24
C PRO A 456 -16.84 -6.79 -10.02
N ILE A 457 -17.02 -7.27 -8.77
CA ILE A 457 -18.01 -8.32 -8.44
C ILE A 457 -19.41 -7.72 -8.53
N SER A 458 -19.61 -6.55 -7.92
CA SER A 458 -20.84 -5.77 -8.02
C SER A 458 -20.47 -4.28 -8.21
N PRO A 459 -20.82 -3.65 -9.36
CA PRO A 459 -21.51 -4.25 -10.50
C PRO A 459 -20.62 -5.24 -11.27
N PHE A 460 -21.24 -6.33 -11.73
CA PHE A 460 -20.53 -7.45 -12.32
C PHE A 460 -19.88 -7.08 -13.66
N SER A 461 -18.59 -7.38 -13.80
CA SER A 461 -17.89 -7.27 -15.08
C SER A 461 -17.04 -8.50 -15.37
N LEU A 462 -17.37 -9.17 -16.48
CA LEU A 462 -16.63 -10.32 -16.98
C LEU A 462 -15.13 -9.99 -17.19
N LEU A 463 -14.85 -8.77 -17.67
CA LEU A 463 -13.49 -8.29 -17.90
C LEU A 463 -12.74 -7.96 -16.61
N GLY A 464 -13.43 -7.66 -15.51
CA GLY A 464 -12.80 -7.49 -14.20
C GLY A 464 -12.53 -8.83 -13.52
N MET A 465 -13.44 -9.80 -13.68
CA MET A 465 -13.33 -11.14 -13.08
C MET A 465 -12.09 -11.94 -13.50
N ARG A 466 -11.50 -11.63 -14.67
CA ARG A 466 -10.22 -12.19 -15.15
C ARG A 466 -9.00 -11.82 -14.30
N ASP A 467 -9.16 -10.97 -13.29
CA ASP A 467 -8.10 -10.72 -12.31
C ASP A 467 -8.63 -10.78 -10.86
N VAL A 468 -9.87 -11.21 -10.66
CA VAL A 468 -10.43 -11.46 -9.32
C VAL A 468 -10.46 -12.94 -9.03
N LEU A 469 -11.12 -13.74 -9.88
CA LEU A 469 -11.33 -15.18 -9.68
C LEU A 469 -10.27 -16.03 -10.39
N ILE A 470 -9.97 -15.71 -11.64
CA ILE A 470 -9.02 -16.44 -12.47
C ILE A 470 -7.90 -15.47 -12.77
N ARG A 471 -6.77 -15.53 -12.06
CA ARG A 471 -5.62 -14.64 -12.30
C ARG A 471 -5.11 -14.85 -13.73
N ALA A 472 -5.50 -14.00 -14.68
CA ALA A 472 -5.02 -14.12 -16.04
C ALA A 472 -3.51 -13.79 -16.12
N GLY A 473 -2.82 -14.38 -17.10
CA GLY A 473 -1.39 -14.12 -17.29
C GLY A 473 -1.11 -12.69 -17.77
N TRP A 474 0.09 -12.19 -17.48
CA TRP A 474 0.53 -10.84 -17.88
C TRP A 474 0.36 -10.55 -19.37
N LYS A 475 0.56 -11.53 -20.25
CA LYS A 475 0.35 -11.39 -21.72
C LYS A 475 -1.08 -10.98 -22.10
N PHE A 476 -2.06 -11.28 -21.25
CA PHE A 476 -3.46 -10.90 -21.45
C PHE A 476 -3.82 -9.63 -20.67
N LEU A 477 -3.29 -9.48 -19.45
CA LEU A 477 -3.52 -8.31 -18.62
C LEU A 477 -2.88 -7.04 -19.21
N SER A 478 -1.69 -7.14 -19.80
CA SER A 478 -0.97 -5.98 -20.38
C SER A 478 -1.67 -5.34 -21.59
N LYS A 479 -2.62 -6.03 -22.21
CA LYS A 479 -3.33 -5.55 -23.40
C LYS A 479 -4.28 -4.38 -23.12
N LYS A 480 -4.63 -4.12 -21.85
CA LYS A 480 -5.53 -3.03 -21.50
C LYS A 480 -5.15 -2.44 -20.15
N GLU A 481 -5.04 -1.13 -20.10
CA GLU A 481 -4.84 -0.42 -18.84
C GLU A 481 -6.11 -0.48 -17.98
N ASN A 482 -6.01 -1.07 -16.80
CA ASN A 482 -7.08 -1.09 -15.81
C ASN A 482 -6.83 0.05 -14.82
N THR A 483 -7.43 1.21 -15.06
CA THR A 483 -7.45 2.30 -14.07
C THR A 483 -8.64 2.09 -13.13
N VAL A 484 -8.46 2.29 -11.83
CA VAL A 484 -9.52 2.05 -10.83
C VAL A 484 -10.78 2.89 -11.11
N GLN A 485 -10.61 4.09 -11.65
CA GLN A 485 -11.74 4.97 -11.96
C GLN A 485 -12.52 4.57 -13.20
N LYS A 486 -12.05 3.57 -13.95
CA LYS A 486 -12.79 2.96 -15.07
C LYS A 486 -13.41 1.62 -14.66
N MET A 487 -13.41 1.31 -13.35
CA MET A 487 -14.08 0.12 -12.86
C MET A 487 -15.59 0.19 -13.12
N PRO A 488 -16.26 -0.95 -13.27
CA PRO A 488 -17.71 -0.98 -13.43
C PRO A 488 -18.39 -0.22 -12.30
N GLY A 489 -19.35 0.65 -12.64
CA GLY A 489 -20.13 1.43 -11.67
C GLY A 489 -19.48 2.71 -11.17
N SER A 490 -18.30 3.10 -11.68
CA SER A 490 -17.66 4.37 -11.32
C SER A 490 -18.19 5.62 -12.05
N ASN A 491 -19.13 5.44 -12.99
CA ASN A 491 -19.71 6.51 -13.83
C ASN A 491 -21.16 6.85 -13.43
N ILE A 492 -21.56 6.61 -12.17
CA ILE A 492 -22.93 6.86 -11.70
C ILE A 492 -23.04 8.26 -11.11
#